data_AF-K6UB21-F1
#
_entry.id   AF-K6UB21-F1
#
_cell.length_a   1.000
_cell.length_b   1.000
_cell.length_c   1.000
_cell.angle_alpha   90.00
_cell.angle_beta   90.00
_cell.angle_gamma   90.00
#
_symmetry.space_group_name_H-M   'P 1'
#
loop_
_entity.id
_entity.type
_entity.pdbx_description
1 polymer ?
#
loop_
_entity_poly.entity_id
_entity_poly.type
_entity_poly.pdbx_seq_one_letter_code
_entity_poly.pdbx_strand_id
1 'polypeptide(L)' 'MNREQLEKYLKKKVRIRLFDGEEIEGRLRKSGEDDFKNNPNLFIPKNYYFVVDENLNCVSCLFKVSHIQKIDI' A
#
# COMPACT_ATOMS: atom_id res chain seq x y z
N MET A 1 -0.78 3.81 -13.73
CA MET A 1 -0.95 4.72 -12.58
C MET A 1 0.38 5.38 -12.26
N ASN A 2 0.41 6.69 -12.00
CA ASN A 2 1.67 7.37 -11.66
C ASN A 2 1.95 7.32 -10.17
N ARG A 3 3.23 7.23 -9.80
CA ARG A 3 3.68 7.20 -8.40
C ARG A 3 3.20 8.43 -7.61
N GLU A 4 3.29 9.61 -8.21
CA GLU A 4 2.83 10.86 -7.59
C GLU A 4 1.33 10.87 -7.27
N GLN A 5 0.51 10.26 -8.14
CA GLN A 5 -0.92 10.13 -7.87
C GLN A 5 -1.16 9.18 -6.69
N LEU A 6 -0.45 8.05 -6.65
CA LEU A 6 -0.55 7.10 -5.53
C LEU A 6 -0.10 7.74 -4.21
N GLU A 7 0.99 8.52 -4.22
CA GLU A 7 1.51 9.19 -3.02
C GLU A 7 0.54 10.24 -2.46
N LYS A 8 -0.37 10.81 -3.28
CA LYS A 8 -1.47 11.69 -2.78
C LYS A 8 -2.52 10.95 -1.94
N TYR A 9 -2.60 9.64 -2.07
CA TYR A 9 -3.53 8.79 -1.31
C TYR A 9 -2.86 8.10 -0.12
N LEU A 10 -1.59 8.40 0.18
CA LEU A 10 -0.94 7.89 1.38
C LEU A 10 -1.73 8.30 2.63
N LYS A 11 -1.84 7.35 3.56
CA LYS A 11 -2.57 7.44 4.82
C LYS A 11 -4.10 7.62 4.66
N LYS A 12 -4.62 7.61 3.43
CA LYS A 12 -6.06 7.64 3.15
C LYS A 12 -6.59 6.23 2.96
N LYS A 13 -7.88 6.05 3.27
CA LYS A 13 -8.61 4.83 2.93
C LYS A 13 -8.78 4.80 1.41
N VAL A 14 -8.42 3.68 0.81
CA VAL A 14 -8.51 3.42 -0.63
C VAL A 14 -8.87 1.96 -0.85
N ARG A 15 -9.48 1.70 -2.00
CA ARG A 15 -9.69 0.35 -2.50
C ARG A 15 -8.81 0.13 -3.73
N ILE A 16 -7.88 -0.81 -3.65
CA ILE A 16 -6.90 -1.11 -4.69
C ILE A 16 -7.24 -2.46 -5.29
N ARG A 17 -7.34 -2.50 -6.62
CA ARG A 17 -7.41 -3.74 -7.37
C ARG A 17 -6.06 -4.01 -8.02
N LEU A 18 -5.45 -5.13 -7.66
CA LEU A 18 -4.19 -5.59 -8.24
C LEU A 18 -4.45 -6.29 -9.59
N PHE A 19 -3.39 -6.44 -10.38
CA PHE A 19 -3.46 -7.15 -11.67
C PHE A 19 -3.92 -8.61 -11.55
N ASP A 20 -3.69 -9.24 -10.39
CA ASP A 20 -4.08 -10.62 -10.09
C ASP A 20 -5.60 -10.78 -9.89
N GLY A 21 -6.34 -9.66 -9.85
CA GLY A 21 -7.77 -9.64 -9.57
C GLY A 21 -8.10 -9.49 -8.08
N GLU A 22 -7.09 -9.56 -7.20
CA GLU A 22 -7.23 -9.29 -5.78
C GLU A 22 -7.66 -7.84 -5.52
N GLU A 23 -8.72 -7.67 -4.73
CA GLU A 23 -9.22 -6.39 -4.28
C GLU A 23 -8.93 -6.21 -2.80
N ILE A 24 -8.24 -5.13 -2.48
CA ILE A 24 -7.77 -4.81 -1.14
C ILE A 24 -8.37 -3.47 -0.75
N GLU A 25 -8.96 -3.39 0.44
CA GLU A 25 -9.47 -2.14 0.99
C GLU A 25 -8.76 -1.81 2.30
N GLY A 26 -8.42 -0.54 2.50
CA GLY A 26 -7.86 -0.04 3.74
C GLY A 26 -7.03 1.22 3.54
N ARG A 27 -6.20 1.57 4.53
CA ARG A 27 -5.33 2.74 4.46
C ARG A 27 -4.03 2.43 3.73
N LEU A 28 -3.71 3.23 2.71
CA LEU A 28 -2.48 3.07 1.96
C LEU A 28 -1.27 3.53 2.78
N ARG A 29 -0.24 2.69 2.84
CA ARG A 29 1.04 2.97 3.51
C ARG A 29 2.21 2.64 2.57
N LYS A 30 3.38 3.20 2.89
CA LYS A 30 4.59 3.01 2.10
C LYS A 30 5.65 2.28 2.90
N SER A 31 6.37 1.40 2.24
CA SER A 31 7.50 0.70 2.83
C SER A 31 8.67 1.66 3.08
N GLY A 32 9.42 1.43 4.16
CA GLY A 32 10.49 2.32 4.59
C GLY A 32 10.03 3.59 5.31
N GLU A 33 8.76 3.69 5.73
CA GLU A 33 8.35 4.67 6.76
C GLU A 33 8.84 4.21 8.14
N ASP A 34 9.35 5.13 8.97
CA ASP A 34 9.81 4.87 10.34
C ASP A 34 8.72 4.21 11.23
N ASP A 35 7.45 4.46 10.92
CA ASP A 35 6.27 3.83 11.53
C ASP A 35 6.35 2.29 11.55
N PHE A 36 7.01 1.69 10.55
CA PHE A 36 7.13 0.24 10.40
C PHE A 36 8.54 -0.28 10.62
N LYS A 37 9.41 0.50 11.26
CA LYS A 37 10.80 0.11 11.57
C LYS A 37 10.90 -1.19 12.38
N ASN A 38 9.88 -1.50 13.18
CA ASN A 38 9.80 -2.74 13.95
C ASN A 38 9.55 -3.98 13.07
N ASN A 39 9.03 -3.80 11.85
CA ASN A 39 8.78 -4.86 10.89
C ASN A 39 9.84 -4.81 9.78
N PRO A 40 10.91 -5.61 9.84
CA PRO A 40 11.96 -5.61 8.82
C PRO A 40 11.41 -5.87 7.41
N ASN A 41 10.37 -6.69 7.30
CA ASN A 41 9.69 -6.95 6.03
C ASN A 41 9.00 -5.71 5.42
N LEU A 42 8.65 -4.71 6.22
CA LEU A 42 8.03 -3.46 5.74
C LEU A 42 9.04 -2.30 5.68
N PHE A 43 10.17 -2.41 6.40
CA PHE A 43 11.20 -1.37 6.46
C PHE A 43 12.33 -1.56 5.45
N ILE A 44 12.79 -2.81 5.24
CA ILE A 44 13.90 -3.14 4.33
C ILE A 44 13.54 -2.90 2.86
N PRO A 45 12.41 -3.40 2.33
CA PRO A 45 12.07 -3.15 0.94
C PRO A 45 11.73 -1.67 0.74
N LYS A 46 12.40 -1.02 -0.21
CA LYS A 46 12.15 0.39 -0.57
C LYS A 46 11.29 0.48 -1.82
N ASN A 47 10.46 1.53 -1.91
CA ASN A 47 9.55 1.79 -3.03
C ASN A 47 8.41 0.76 -3.20
N TYR A 48 7.98 0.12 -2.12
CA TYR A 48 6.77 -0.69 -2.11
C TYR A 48 5.67 0.01 -1.33
N TYR A 49 4.46 -0.44 -1.58
CA TYR A 49 3.23 0.03 -0.96
C TYR A 49 2.48 -1.17 -0.41
N PHE A 50 1.71 -0.93 0.63
CA PHE A 50 0.84 -1.92 1.24
C PHE A 50 -0.37 -1.21 1.84
N VAL A 51 -1.40 -1.98 2.11
CA VAL A 51 -2.64 -1.50 2.70
C VAL A 51 -2.74 -2.07 4.11
N VAL A 52 -3.17 -1.21 5.04
CA VAL A 52 -3.46 -1.60 6.41
C VAL A 52 -4.93 -1.39 6.74
N ASP A 53 -5.47 -2.25 7.61
CA ASP A 53 -6.79 -2.07 8.17
C ASP A 53 -6.85 -0.88 9.17
N GLU A 54 -8.04 -0.55 9.67
CA GLU A 54 -8.23 0.43 10.75
C GLU A 54 -7.43 0.08 12.01
N ASN A 55 -7.19 -1.21 12.25
CA ASN A 55 -6.38 -1.72 13.36
C ASN A 55 -4.86 -1.73 13.07
N LEU A 56 -4.40 -1.09 11.99
CA LEU A 56 -3.00 -1.08 11.53
C LEU A 56 -2.43 -2.46 11.18
N ASN A 57 -3.29 -3.47 11.00
CA ASN A 57 -2.89 -4.78 10.51
C ASN A 57 -2.66 -4.74 9.00
N CYS A 58 -1.55 -5.32 8.54
CA CYS A 58 -1.25 -5.43 7.11
C CYS A 58 -2.26 -6.39 6.46
N VAL A 59 -3.14 -5.87 5.60
CA VAL A 59 -4.17 -6.66 4.92
C VAL A 59 -3.76 -7.07 3.52
N SER A 60 -2.66 -6.51 3.00
CA SER A 60 -2.16 -6.80 1.68
C SER A 60 -0.72 -7.29 1.69
N CYS A 61 -0.32 -7.93 0.58
CA CYS A 61 1.08 -8.08 0.24
C CYS A 61 1.71 -6.73 -0.16
N LEU A 62 3.03 -6.69 -0.21
CA LEU A 62 3.77 -5.56 -0.76
C LEU A 62 3.60 -5.51 -2.27
N PHE A 63 3.14 -4.38 -2.79
CA PHE A 63 2.98 -4.16 -4.22
C PHE A 63 3.68 -2.88 -4.68
N LYS A 64 3.96 -2.81 -5.99
CA LYS A 64 4.47 -1.61 -6.64
C LYS A 64 3.31 -0.88 -7.32
N VAL A 65 3.53 0.39 -7.66
CA VAL A 65 2.57 1.18 -8.45
C VAL A 65 2.19 0.47 -9.75
N SER A 66 3.14 -0.23 -10.38
CA SER A 66 2.91 -1.00 -11.62
C SER A 66 1.99 -2.20 -11.44
N HIS A 67 1.80 -2.71 -10.22
CA HIS A 67 0.89 -3.84 -9.96
C HIS A 67 -0.57 -3.37 -9.77
N ILE A 68 -0.79 -2.07 -9.58
CA ILE A 68 -2.11 -1.50 -9.36
C ILE A 68 -2.81 -1.37 -10.71
N GLN A 69 -3.90 -2.12 -10.86
CA GLN A 69 -4.77 -2.04 -12.03
C GLN A 69 -5.77 -0.89 -11.89
N LYS A 70 -6.37 -0.74 -10.69
CA LYS A 70 -7.33 0.32 -10.40
C LYS A 70 -7.22 0.75 -8.94
N ILE A 71 -7.48 2.03 -8.69
CA ILE A 71 -7.67 2.59 -7.35
C ILE A 71 -9.05 3.27 -7.28
N ASP A 72 -9.73 3.10 -6.16
CA ASP A 72 -11.00 3.74 -5.80
C ASP A 72 -10.84 4.39 -4.41
N ILE A 73 -11.62 5.44 -4.12
CA ILE A 73 -11.48 6.28 -2.91
C ILE A 73 -12.78 6.27 -2.12
#